data_AF-A0A1Z4NQG8-F1
#
_entry.id   AF-A0A1Z4NQG8-F1
#
_cell.length_a   1.000
_cell.length_b   1.000
_cell.length_c   1.000
_cell.angle_alpha   90.00
_cell.angle_beta   90.00
_cell.angle_gamma   90.00
#
_symmetry.space_group_name_H-M   'P 1'
#
loop_
_entity.id
_entity.type
_entity.pdbx_description
1 polymer ?
#
loop_
_entity_poly.entity_id
_entity_poly.type
_entity_poly.pdbx_seq_one_letter_code
_entity_poly.pdbx_strand_id
1 'polypeptide(L)'
;MWSSTVFASRTLPSIFTMMRSLDKQQPLPTPGKHREPPSLWLFAIAVSTGLHSLLLWFLFESQFTLITKQADNSFTPIEIIEIPPSPQTSPDKPKPAPQTKLPPETTTPETNTNPDTDGEIELRKLNDAIALQQKQQLEQQRQQQLAQQRQRELEQQRQRELEQQRQQQIAQQQRQRELEQQRQQQLAQQRQQQLEQQQQRELEQQRQQQLAQQRQQQLEQQQQRELEEKRRAEEATRNLEEIKRGGIVDVDKDPIKPTPGDSGNVGGLVAINISVFSKPEQDQRVKRDLPHIYARPQGNLPNTLPMVDGYAIAQRVECEVLLIIDDKGKITSILADLSNPQRNLCQKYSEAFFENATFEPAQDESGNKPPLSQLYVKIVIEPNPPN
;
A
#
# COMPACT_ATOMS: atom_id res chain seq x y z
N MET A 1 59.73 -17.88 40.96
CA MET A 1 58.72 -18.76 40.33
C MET A 1 58.01 -17.92 39.29
N TRP A 2 58.50 -17.92 38.04
CA TRP A 2 57.96 -18.65 36.86
C TRP A 2 56.60 -18.09 36.42
N SER A 3 56.27 -17.78 35.16
CA SER A 3 56.99 -17.77 33.88
C SER A 3 56.12 -17.02 32.86
N SER A 4 56.78 -16.57 31.79
CA SER A 4 56.35 -15.82 30.61
C SER A 4 55.42 -16.57 29.63
N THR A 5 54.61 -15.81 28.85
CA THR A 5 54.31 -16.08 27.41
C THR A 5 53.78 -14.78 26.76
N VAL A 6 54.60 -13.92 26.16
CA VAL A 6 55.02 -13.84 24.74
C VAL A 6 53.88 -13.88 23.71
N PHE A 7 53.58 -12.68 23.18
CA PHE A 7 52.86 -12.40 21.94
C PHE A 7 53.77 -12.70 20.74
N ALA A 8 53.28 -13.45 19.73
CA ALA A 8 54.00 -13.61 18.47
C ALA A 8 53.04 -13.67 17.28
N SER A 9 53.13 -12.63 16.47
CA SER A 9 52.58 -12.47 15.13
C SER A 9 53.25 -13.44 14.13
N ARG A 10 52.48 -14.11 13.28
CA ARG A 10 52.95 -14.79 12.05
C ARG A 10 51.86 -14.69 10.98
N THR A 11 52.00 -13.84 9.96
CA THR A 11 52.65 -14.08 8.64
C THR A 11 52.15 -15.33 7.90
N LEU A 12 51.38 -15.08 6.84
CA LEU A 12 50.95 -16.01 5.80
C LEU A 12 52.15 -16.57 5.02
N PRO A 13 52.13 -17.84 4.60
CA PRO A 13 52.87 -18.28 3.43
C PRO A 13 51.93 -18.61 2.27
N SER A 14 52.25 -18.02 1.12
CA SER A 14 51.86 -18.47 -0.21
C SER A 14 52.62 -19.75 -0.54
N ILE A 15 51.92 -20.82 -0.96
CA ILE A 15 52.56 -22.02 -1.54
C ILE A 15 51.86 -22.35 -2.86
N PHE A 16 52.48 -21.84 -3.92
CA PHE A 16 52.47 -22.41 -5.26
C PHE A 16 53.16 -23.79 -5.18
N THR A 17 52.47 -24.89 -5.49
CA THR A 17 52.98 -26.15 -6.06
C THR A 17 51.92 -27.23 -5.90
N MET A 18 51.23 -27.58 -6.99
CA MET A 18 51.02 -28.96 -7.43
C MET A 18 50.30 -28.94 -8.78
N MET A 19 51.08 -28.94 -9.86
CA MET A 19 50.64 -29.51 -11.14
C MET A 19 51.09 -30.96 -11.18
N ARG A 20 50.13 -31.90 -11.22
CA ARG A 20 50.32 -33.17 -11.95
C ARG A 20 48.97 -33.77 -12.35
N SER A 21 48.65 -33.57 -13.62
CA SER A 21 48.14 -34.58 -14.57
C SER A 21 47.02 -35.52 -14.09
N LEU A 22 45.81 -35.31 -14.62
CA LEU A 22 44.94 -36.40 -15.08
C LEU A 22 44.10 -35.88 -16.26
N ASP A 23 44.53 -36.28 -17.45
CA ASP A 23 43.73 -36.32 -18.67
C ASP A 23 42.52 -37.24 -18.41
N LYS A 24 41.34 -36.64 -18.30
CA LYS A 24 40.04 -37.28 -18.56
C LYS A 24 38.97 -36.19 -18.64
N GLN A 25 38.61 -35.84 -19.86
CA GLN A 25 37.34 -35.16 -20.15
C GLN A 25 36.19 -35.95 -19.51
N GLN A 26 35.58 -35.41 -18.47
CA GLN A 26 34.20 -35.73 -18.13
C GLN A 26 33.31 -34.63 -18.73
N PRO A 27 32.35 -34.96 -19.60
CA PRO A 27 31.36 -33.98 -20.05
C PRO A 27 30.53 -33.51 -18.85
N LEU A 28 30.17 -32.23 -18.87
CA LEU A 28 29.28 -31.60 -17.89
C LEU A 28 28.02 -32.47 -17.65
N PRO A 29 27.54 -32.62 -16.40
CA PRO A 29 26.24 -33.22 -16.17
C PRO A 29 25.18 -32.31 -16.82
N THR A 30 24.49 -32.86 -17.82
CA THR A 30 23.27 -32.26 -18.35
C THR A 30 22.23 -32.16 -17.23
N PRO A 31 21.38 -31.11 -17.22
CA PRO A 31 20.29 -31.01 -16.26
C PRO A 31 19.28 -32.11 -16.59
N GLY A 32 19.41 -33.24 -15.92
CA GLY A 32 18.43 -34.30 -15.92
C GLY A 32 17.13 -33.75 -15.36
N LYS A 33 16.09 -33.77 -16.19
CA LYS A 33 14.69 -33.59 -15.80
C LYS A 33 14.36 -34.51 -14.62
N HIS A 34 14.43 -34.01 -13.40
CA HIS A 34 13.56 -34.48 -12.33
C HIS A 34 12.15 -33.99 -12.66
N ARG A 35 11.48 -34.76 -13.52
CA ARG A 35 10.02 -34.73 -13.65
C ARG A 35 9.48 -35.38 -12.40
N GLU A 36 9.25 -34.58 -11.37
CA GLU A 36 8.23 -34.95 -10.41
C GLU A 36 6.89 -35.09 -11.17
N PRO A 37 6.11 -36.15 -10.94
CA PRO A 37 4.83 -36.31 -11.61
C PRO A 37 3.97 -35.06 -11.28
N PRO A 38 3.30 -34.46 -12.28
CA PRO A 38 2.57 -33.20 -12.11
C PRO A 38 1.48 -33.27 -11.03
N SER A 39 1.08 -34.47 -10.62
CA SER A 39 0.17 -34.69 -9.49
C SER A 39 0.74 -34.23 -8.15
N LEU A 40 2.03 -34.40 -7.86
CA LEU A 40 2.60 -34.05 -6.54
C LEU A 40 2.58 -32.54 -6.26
N TRP A 41 2.86 -31.71 -7.27
CA TRP A 41 2.77 -30.26 -7.15
C TRP A 41 1.34 -29.78 -7.02
N LEU A 42 0.39 -30.42 -7.72
CA LEU A 42 -1.02 -30.13 -7.58
C LEU A 42 -1.55 -30.49 -6.18
N PHE A 43 -1.12 -31.59 -5.58
CA PHE A 43 -1.46 -31.91 -4.18
C PHE A 43 -0.86 -30.91 -3.20
N ALA A 44 0.41 -30.52 -3.38
CA ALA A 44 1.05 -29.52 -2.52
C ALA A 44 0.36 -28.15 -2.59
N ILE A 45 -0.03 -27.71 -3.80
CA ILE A 45 -0.78 -26.47 -3.99
C ILE A 45 -2.18 -26.60 -3.38
N ALA A 46 -2.91 -27.70 -3.64
CA ALA A 46 -4.26 -27.92 -3.11
C ALA A 46 -4.30 -27.92 -1.58
N VAL A 47 -3.34 -28.60 -0.93
CA VAL A 47 -3.21 -28.61 0.54
C VAL A 47 -2.84 -27.24 1.07
N SER A 48 -1.93 -26.51 0.39
CA SER A 48 -1.56 -25.15 0.77
C SER A 48 -2.75 -24.20 0.66
N THR A 49 -3.45 -24.15 -0.47
CA THR A 49 -4.64 -23.32 -0.64
C THR A 49 -5.76 -23.72 0.30
N GLY A 50 -5.93 -25.01 0.60
CA GLY A 50 -6.89 -25.49 1.59
C GLY A 50 -6.58 -25.00 3.00
N LEU A 51 -5.32 -25.10 3.43
CA LEU A 51 -4.87 -24.60 4.73
C LEU A 51 -5.04 -23.08 4.84
N HIS A 52 -4.66 -22.33 3.80
CA HIS A 52 -4.83 -20.88 3.78
C HIS A 52 -6.32 -20.49 3.77
N SER A 53 -7.17 -21.23 3.07
CA SER A 53 -8.63 -20.99 3.05
C SER A 53 -9.26 -21.26 4.43
N LEU A 54 -8.84 -22.33 5.12
CA LEU A 54 -9.29 -22.62 6.49
C LEU A 54 -8.79 -21.57 7.49
N LEU A 55 -7.56 -21.08 7.33
CA LEU A 55 -6.98 -20.05 8.19
C LEU A 55 -7.67 -18.70 7.96
N LEU A 56 -7.98 -18.36 6.70
CA LEU A 56 -8.76 -17.17 6.35
C LEU A 56 -10.20 -17.28 6.86
N TRP A 57 -10.83 -18.45 6.74
CA TRP A 57 -12.18 -18.72 7.27
C TRP A 57 -12.21 -18.59 8.81
N PHE A 58 -11.22 -19.15 9.51
CA PHE A 58 -11.11 -19.04 10.97
C PHE A 58 -10.86 -17.60 11.44
N LEU A 59 -10.05 -16.85 10.68
CA LEU A 59 -9.87 -15.42 10.92
C LEU A 59 -11.17 -14.64 10.65
N PHE A 60 -11.94 -15.00 9.63
CA PHE A 60 -13.22 -14.36 9.36
C PHE A 60 -14.25 -14.64 10.47
N GLU A 61 -14.35 -15.89 10.94
CA GLU A 61 -15.25 -16.31 12.03
C GLU A 61 -14.90 -15.65 13.38
N SER A 62 -13.60 -15.47 13.66
CA SER A 62 -13.12 -14.81 14.89
C SER A 62 -13.28 -13.29 14.89
N GLN A 63 -13.39 -12.65 13.72
CA GLN A 63 -13.67 -11.21 13.62
C GLN A 63 -15.18 -10.90 13.71
N PHE A 64 -16.06 -11.84 13.35
CA PHE A 64 -17.51 -11.67 13.45
C PHE A 64 -18.09 -11.80 14.87
N THR A 65 -17.38 -12.46 15.78
CA THR A 65 -17.80 -12.60 17.19
C THR A 65 -17.44 -11.39 18.07
N LEU A 66 -16.62 -10.46 17.58
CA LEU A 66 -16.28 -9.21 18.29
C LEU A 66 -17.17 -8.02 17.90
N ILE A 67 -17.81 -8.04 16.73
CA ILE A 67 -18.65 -6.93 16.24
C ILE A 67 -20.12 -7.09 16.69
N THR A 68 -20.55 -8.29 17.08
CA THR A 68 -21.95 -8.56 17.46
C THR A 68 -22.24 -8.50 18.97
N LYS A 69 -21.25 -8.15 19.82
CA LYS A 69 -21.46 -7.91 21.26
C LYS A 69 -21.47 -6.43 21.68
N GLN A 70 -21.31 -5.50 20.75
CA GLN A 70 -21.31 -4.06 21.05
C GLN A 70 -22.53 -3.33 20.45
N ALA A 71 -23.68 -3.99 20.45
CA ALA A 71 -24.95 -3.39 20.09
C ALA A 71 -26.05 -3.92 21.01
N ASP A 72 -25.89 -3.71 22.31
CA ASP A 72 -26.99 -3.54 23.25
C ASP A 72 -26.41 -2.98 24.56
N ASN A 73 -27.06 -1.94 25.09
CA ASN A 73 -26.74 -1.18 26.31
C ASN A 73 -25.91 0.12 26.12
N SER A 74 -26.58 1.17 25.66
CA SER A 74 -26.48 2.50 26.29
C SER A 74 -27.58 3.44 25.78
N PHE A 75 -28.84 3.09 26.05
CA PHE A 75 -29.89 4.10 26.10
C PHE A 75 -29.80 4.81 27.46
N THR A 76 -29.11 5.95 27.49
CA THR A 76 -29.14 6.87 28.63
C THR A 76 -30.17 7.96 28.32
N PRO A 77 -31.24 8.11 29.12
CA PRO A 77 -32.13 9.24 28.97
C PRO A 77 -31.41 10.50 29.48
N ILE A 78 -31.27 11.49 28.60
CA ILE A 78 -30.79 12.82 28.93
C ILE A 78 -31.94 13.54 29.65
N GLU A 79 -31.88 13.59 30.98
CA GLU A 79 -32.72 14.48 31.79
C GLU A 79 -31.91 15.74 32.09
N ILE A 80 -32.33 16.85 31.48
CA ILE A 80 -31.76 18.18 31.65
C ILE A 80 -32.24 18.69 33.02
N ILE A 81 -31.34 18.76 34.00
CA ILE A 81 -31.59 19.42 35.28
C ILE A 81 -30.76 20.70 35.33
N GLU A 82 -31.49 21.81 35.27
CA GLU A 82 -31.04 23.19 35.37
C GLU A 82 -30.51 23.48 36.80
N ILE A 83 -29.36 24.14 36.90
CA ILE A 83 -28.64 24.43 38.14
C ILE A 83 -29.09 25.78 38.72
N PRO A 84 -29.50 25.88 39.99
CA PRO A 84 -29.38 27.13 40.76
C PRO A 84 -28.13 27.10 41.67
N PRO A 85 -27.53 28.26 42.00
CA PRO A 85 -26.17 28.33 42.56
C PRO A 85 -26.10 28.19 44.09
N SER A 86 -24.88 27.79 44.50
CA SER A 86 -24.22 27.61 45.81
C SER A 86 -24.71 28.43 47.03
N PRO A 87 -24.47 27.96 48.27
CA PRO A 87 -23.20 28.32 48.92
C PRO A 87 -22.51 27.20 49.75
N GLN A 88 -21.23 27.00 49.43
CA GLN A 88 -20.06 26.85 50.31
C GLN A 88 -20.15 26.32 51.78
N THR A 89 -19.37 25.23 51.97
CA THR A 89 -18.38 24.97 53.04
C THR A 89 -18.84 24.56 54.45
N SER A 90 -18.59 23.27 54.79
CA SER A 90 -17.76 22.85 55.96
C SER A 90 -17.78 21.31 56.16
N PRO A 91 -16.77 20.75 56.86
CA PRO A 91 -16.30 19.38 56.65
C PRO A 91 -16.99 18.31 57.50
N ASP A 92 -16.97 17.12 56.91
CA ASP A 92 -17.00 15.76 57.45
C ASP A 92 -17.23 15.55 58.95
N LYS A 93 -18.28 14.79 59.28
CA LYS A 93 -18.36 13.98 60.50
C LYS A 93 -18.99 12.62 60.17
N PRO A 94 -18.24 11.51 60.27
CA PRO A 94 -18.79 10.18 60.11
C PRO A 94 -19.73 9.79 61.25
N LYS A 95 -20.78 9.08 60.85
CA LYS A 95 -21.91 8.53 61.59
C LYS A 95 -21.51 7.59 62.76
N PRO A 96 -22.30 7.54 63.85
CA PRO A 96 -22.03 6.72 65.02
C PRO A 96 -22.62 5.30 64.92
N ALA A 97 -21.92 4.33 65.50
CA ALA A 97 -22.44 3.18 66.27
C ALA A 97 -21.25 2.37 66.82
N PRO A 98 -21.38 1.53 67.88
CA PRO A 98 -22.52 1.29 68.77
C PRO A 98 -22.18 1.50 70.27
N GLN A 99 -23.22 1.77 71.07
CA GLN A 99 -23.15 1.83 72.53
C GLN A 99 -23.04 0.41 73.12
N THR A 100 -21.95 0.15 73.85
CA THR A 100 -21.84 -0.99 74.76
C THR A 100 -22.44 -0.59 76.10
N LYS A 101 -23.49 -1.31 76.51
CA LYS A 101 -24.17 -1.15 77.81
C LYS A 101 -23.22 -1.47 78.95
N LEU A 102 -23.25 -0.62 79.97
CA LEU A 102 -22.59 -0.74 81.27
C LEU A 102 -23.20 -1.89 82.10
N PRO A 103 -22.43 -2.62 82.93
CA PRO A 103 -22.97 -3.53 83.94
C PRO A 103 -23.60 -2.75 85.12
N PRO A 104 -24.60 -3.32 85.82
CA PRO A 104 -25.28 -2.65 86.92
C PRO A 104 -24.43 -2.62 88.20
N GLU A 105 -24.50 -1.48 88.90
CA GLU A 105 -23.98 -1.28 90.25
C GLU A 105 -24.68 -2.21 91.25
N THR A 106 -23.87 -2.96 92.01
CA THR A 106 -24.29 -3.68 93.20
C THR A 106 -24.07 -2.77 94.41
N THR A 107 -25.17 -2.41 95.07
CA THR A 107 -25.19 -1.79 96.39
C THR A 107 -24.76 -2.77 97.48
N THR A 108 -23.72 -2.42 98.24
CA THR A 108 -23.41 -2.93 99.59
C THR A 108 -24.37 -2.30 100.62
N PRO A 109 -24.68 -2.93 101.78
CA PRO A 109 -23.74 -3.22 102.88
C PRO A 109 -24.00 -4.60 103.54
N GLU A 110 -23.25 -5.18 104.48
CA GLU A 110 -22.35 -4.73 105.54
C GLU A 110 -21.28 -5.83 105.74
N THR A 111 -20.08 -5.52 106.25
CA THR A 111 -19.40 -6.35 107.27
C THR A 111 -18.30 -5.53 107.94
N ASN A 112 -18.26 -5.71 109.26
CA ASN A 112 -17.48 -5.05 110.29
C ASN A 112 -15.99 -5.43 110.29
N THR A 113 -15.21 -4.63 111.02
CA THR A 113 -13.84 -4.80 111.57
C THR A 113 -12.60 -4.55 110.67
N ASN A 114 -11.83 -3.53 111.10
CA ASN A 114 -10.45 -3.12 110.78
C ASN A 114 -9.41 -4.26 111.01
N PRO A 115 -8.12 -4.22 110.54
CA PRO A 115 -7.35 -3.04 110.12
C PRO A 115 -6.43 -3.14 108.87
N ASP A 116 -6.35 -2.04 108.12
CA ASP A 116 -5.14 -1.39 107.55
C ASP A 116 -4.04 -2.23 106.83
N THR A 117 -4.32 -3.39 106.24
CA THR A 117 -3.30 -4.12 105.43
C THR A 117 -3.83 -4.76 104.14
N ASP A 118 -5.11 -5.15 104.08
CA ASP A 118 -5.68 -5.81 102.89
C ASP A 118 -6.04 -4.84 101.73
N GLY A 119 -6.44 -3.61 102.04
CA GLY A 119 -6.79 -2.61 101.01
C GLY A 119 -5.60 -2.13 100.18
N GLU A 120 -4.41 -2.06 100.79
CA GLU A 120 -3.18 -1.65 100.08
C GLU A 120 -2.70 -2.74 99.11
N ILE A 121 -2.90 -4.01 99.44
CA ILE A 121 -2.59 -5.15 98.56
C ILE A 121 -3.55 -5.18 97.35
N GLU A 122 -4.83 -4.88 97.55
CA GLU A 122 -5.82 -4.86 96.47
C GLU A 122 -5.61 -3.68 95.51
N LEU A 123 -5.31 -2.49 96.05
CA LEU A 123 -4.99 -1.31 95.25
C LEU A 123 -3.73 -1.51 94.39
N ARG A 124 -2.73 -2.20 94.94
CA ARG A 124 -1.49 -2.53 94.22
C ARG A 124 -1.73 -3.50 93.06
N LYS A 125 -2.56 -4.53 93.26
CA LYS A 125 -2.99 -5.46 92.20
C LYS A 125 -3.78 -4.76 91.10
N LEU A 126 -4.65 -3.80 91.44
CA LEU A 126 -5.40 -3.01 90.47
C LEU A 126 -4.48 -2.14 89.61
N ASN A 127 -3.50 -1.46 90.23
CA ASN A 127 -2.51 -0.67 89.50
C ASN A 127 -1.62 -1.53 88.59
N ASP A 128 -1.20 -2.70 89.04
CA ASP A 128 -0.44 -3.65 88.22
C ASP A 128 -1.26 -4.16 87.02
N ALA A 129 -2.56 -4.42 87.22
CA ALA A 129 -3.46 -4.82 86.13
C ALA A 129 -3.68 -3.70 85.10
N ILE A 130 -3.85 -2.44 85.55
CA ILE A 130 -3.96 -1.27 84.67
C ILE A 130 -2.66 -1.07 83.88
N ALA A 131 -1.49 -1.20 84.53
CA ALA A 131 -0.20 -1.09 83.87
C ALA A 131 0.00 -2.18 82.81
N LEU A 132 -0.44 -3.42 83.09
CA LEU A 132 -0.39 -4.52 82.13
C LEU A 132 -1.31 -4.27 80.92
N GLN A 133 -2.53 -3.78 81.16
CA GLN A 133 -3.48 -3.43 80.11
C GLN A 133 -2.95 -2.31 79.22
N GLN A 134 -2.36 -1.26 79.80
CA GLN A 134 -1.73 -0.17 79.04
C GLN A 134 -0.56 -0.67 78.20
N LYS A 135 0.28 -1.56 78.75
CA LYS A 135 1.39 -2.16 78.02
C LYS A 135 0.90 -3.01 76.84
N GLN A 136 -0.14 -3.80 77.03
CA GLN A 136 -0.75 -4.60 75.96
C GLN A 136 -1.34 -3.71 74.85
N GLN A 137 -2.07 -2.64 75.21
CA GLN A 137 -2.61 -1.71 74.21
C GLN A 137 -1.50 -1.01 73.41
N LEU A 138 -0.42 -0.60 74.07
CA LEU A 138 0.72 0.02 73.40
C LEU A 138 1.43 -0.96 72.45
N GLU A 139 1.64 -2.21 72.87
CA GLU A 139 2.20 -3.26 72.00
C GLU A 139 1.30 -3.54 70.80
N GLN A 140 -0.02 -3.61 71.01
CA GLN A 140 -0.99 -3.86 69.94
C GLN A 140 -1.03 -2.70 68.93
N GLN A 141 -1.01 -1.46 69.42
CA GLN A 141 -0.93 -0.26 68.57
C GLN A 141 0.37 -0.23 67.76
N ARG A 142 1.49 -0.58 68.39
CA ARG A 142 2.81 -0.65 67.72
C ARG A 142 2.84 -1.73 66.65
N GLN A 143 2.26 -2.91 66.92
CA GLN A 143 2.13 -3.98 65.92
C GLN A 143 1.26 -3.55 64.73
N GLN A 144 0.12 -2.90 64.99
CA GLN A 144 -0.74 -2.39 63.92
C GLN A 144 -0.02 -1.35 63.04
N GLN A 145 0.70 -0.40 63.66
CA GLN A 145 1.48 0.58 62.90
C GLN A 145 2.55 -0.08 62.03
N LEU A 146 3.28 -1.07 62.57
CA LEU A 146 4.31 -1.78 61.82
C LEU A 146 3.71 -2.57 60.64
N ALA A 147 2.55 -3.20 60.85
CA ALA A 147 1.84 -3.93 59.81
C ALA A 147 1.35 -2.99 58.70
N GLN A 148 0.78 -1.85 59.06
CA GLN A 148 0.34 -0.83 58.11
C GLN A 148 1.53 -0.27 57.30
N GLN A 149 2.67 -0.03 57.96
CA GLN A 149 3.86 0.46 57.28
C GLN A 149 4.38 -0.56 56.26
N ARG A 150 4.50 -1.84 56.63
CA ARG A 150 4.89 -2.90 55.68
C ARG A 150 3.92 -3.00 54.51
N GLN A 151 2.61 -2.90 54.77
CA GLN A 151 1.63 -3.00 53.71
C GLN A 151 1.78 -1.87 52.69
N ARG A 152 1.97 -0.63 53.17
CA ARG A 152 2.24 0.53 52.29
C ARG A 152 3.54 0.37 51.50
N GLU A 153 4.60 -0.14 52.11
CA GLU A 153 5.87 -0.41 51.43
C GLU A 153 5.71 -1.45 50.31
N LEU A 154 5.01 -2.55 50.58
CA LEU A 154 4.68 -3.58 49.59
C LEU A 154 3.82 -3.03 48.43
N GLU A 155 2.81 -2.23 48.73
CA GLU A 155 1.97 -1.60 47.72
C GLU A 155 2.77 -0.63 46.85
N GLN A 156 3.64 0.20 47.44
CA GLN A 156 4.53 1.07 46.68
C GLN A 156 5.52 0.29 45.82
N GLN A 157 6.10 -0.78 46.34
CA GLN A 157 7.03 -1.62 45.58
C GLN A 157 6.32 -2.24 44.38
N ARG A 158 5.12 -2.78 44.58
CA ARG A 158 4.30 -3.36 43.51
C ARG A 158 3.90 -2.33 42.45
N GLN A 159 3.55 -1.11 42.86
CA GLN A 159 3.27 -0.02 41.92
C GLN A 159 4.49 0.33 41.07
N ARG A 160 5.67 0.46 41.68
CA ARG A 160 6.92 0.76 40.96
C ARG A 160 7.29 -0.34 39.96
N GLU A 161 7.13 -1.62 40.35
CA GLU A 161 7.35 -2.74 39.44
C GLU A 161 6.39 -2.73 38.25
N LEU A 162 5.11 -2.47 38.49
CA LEU A 162 4.11 -2.39 37.42
C LEU A 162 4.42 -1.25 36.44
N GLU A 163 4.85 -0.10 36.97
CA GLU A 163 5.19 1.07 36.16
C GLU A 163 6.48 0.83 35.35
N GLN A 164 7.50 0.22 35.95
CA GLN A 164 8.70 -0.21 35.22
C GLN A 164 8.35 -1.22 34.11
N GLN A 165 7.51 -2.21 34.39
CA GLN A 165 7.09 -3.19 33.40
C GLN A 165 6.34 -2.54 32.24
N ARG A 166 5.45 -1.60 32.54
CA ARG A 166 4.71 -0.83 31.52
C ARG A 166 5.65 0.03 30.67
N GLN A 167 6.62 0.71 31.28
CA GLN A 167 7.63 1.48 30.54
C GLN A 167 8.48 0.60 29.63
N GLN A 168 8.92 -0.57 30.12
CA GLN A 168 9.68 -1.52 29.30
C GLN A 168 8.87 -2.03 28.10
N GLN A 169 7.58 -2.32 28.31
CA GLN A 169 6.71 -2.79 27.24
C GLN A 169 6.50 -1.72 26.17
N ILE A 170 6.31 -0.46 26.57
CA ILE A 170 6.21 0.68 25.64
C ILE A 170 7.52 0.84 24.85
N ALA A 171 8.68 0.80 25.53
CA ALA A 171 9.98 0.93 24.89
C ALA A 171 10.26 -0.22 23.90
N GLN A 172 9.86 -1.46 24.22
CA GLN A 172 9.95 -2.59 23.29
C GLN A 172 9.04 -2.39 22.07
N GLN A 173 7.81 -1.93 22.28
CA GLN A 173 6.88 -1.70 21.18
C GLN A 173 7.35 -0.57 20.27
N GLN A 174 7.91 0.51 20.82
CA GLN A 174 8.52 1.58 20.03
C GLN A 174 9.67 1.08 19.17
N ARG A 175 10.60 0.30 19.75
CA ARG A 175 11.70 -0.31 18.99
C ARG A 175 11.21 -1.23 17.87
N GLN A 176 10.16 -2.02 18.10
CA GLN A 176 9.58 -2.84 17.04
C GLN A 176 9.02 -2.00 15.90
N ARG A 177 8.29 -0.92 16.19
CA ARG A 177 7.75 -0.02 15.16
C ARG A 177 8.86 0.66 14.37
N GLU A 178 9.92 1.11 15.03
CA GLU A 178 11.09 1.70 14.35
C GLU A 178 11.76 0.70 13.41
N LEU A 179 11.95 -0.54 13.86
CA LEU A 179 12.56 -1.60 13.05
C LEU A 179 11.70 -1.95 11.83
N GLU A 180 10.37 -1.97 12.01
CA GLU A 180 9.42 -2.23 10.93
C GLU A 180 9.38 -1.07 9.93
N GLN A 181 9.38 0.18 10.39
CA GLN A 181 9.49 1.35 9.52
C GLN A 181 10.79 1.35 8.73
N GLN A 182 11.92 1.05 9.38
CA GLN A 182 13.21 0.97 8.71
C GLN A 182 13.22 -0.12 7.64
N ARG A 183 12.62 -1.29 7.92
CA ARG A 183 12.48 -2.37 6.94
C ARG A 183 11.58 -1.97 5.77
N GLN A 184 10.47 -1.29 6.01
CA GLN A 184 9.60 -0.79 4.95
C GLN A 184 10.32 0.24 4.07
N GLN A 185 11.08 1.17 4.66
CA GLN A 185 11.87 2.15 3.92
C GLN A 185 12.93 1.48 3.04
N GLN A 186 13.66 0.49 3.57
CA GLN A 186 14.63 -0.27 2.77
C GLN A 186 13.98 -1.00 1.60
N LEU A 187 12.82 -1.63 1.81
CA LEU A 187 12.09 -2.31 0.75
C LEU A 187 11.60 -1.33 -0.33
N ALA A 188 11.13 -0.16 0.09
CA ALA A 188 10.69 0.90 -0.82
C ALA A 188 11.85 1.43 -1.68
N GLN A 189 13.00 1.72 -1.06
CA GLN A 189 14.21 2.11 -1.77
C GLN A 189 14.68 1.04 -2.75
N GLN A 190 14.68 -0.24 -2.34
CA GLN A 190 15.08 -1.33 -3.21
C GLN A 190 14.14 -1.47 -4.42
N ARG A 191 12.82 -1.33 -4.23
CA ARG A 191 11.86 -1.32 -5.35
C ARG A 191 12.08 -0.14 -6.28
N GLN A 192 12.34 1.05 -5.74
CA GLN A 192 12.59 2.23 -6.55
C GLN A 192 13.85 2.06 -7.42
N GLN A 193 14.94 1.58 -6.84
CA GLN A 193 16.16 1.28 -7.59
C GLN A 193 15.94 0.21 -8.68
N GLN A 194 15.14 -0.82 -8.40
CA GLN A 194 14.81 -1.84 -9.40
C GLN A 194 14.01 -1.27 -10.57
N LEU A 195 13.04 -0.39 -10.29
CA LEU A 195 12.25 0.27 -11.32
C LEU A 195 13.11 1.20 -12.18
N GLU A 196 13.97 2.01 -11.55
CA GLU A 196 14.91 2.88 -12.26
C GLU A 196 15.87 2.07 -13.15
N GLN A 197 16.38 0.94 -12.65
CA GLN A 197 17.26 0.07 -13.44
C GLN A 197 16.51 -0.64 -14.58
N GLN A 198 15.23 -0.99 -14.39
CA GLN A 198 14.40 -1.52 -15.48
C GLN A 198 14.17 -0.46 -16.56
N GLN A 199 13.79 0.76 -16.18
CA GLN A 199 13.58 1.87 -17.13
C GLN A 199 14.85 2.19 -17.91
N GLN A 200 16.02 2.23 -17.26
CA GLN A 200 17.30 2.43 -17.95
C GLN A 200 17.57 1.33 -18.98
N ARG A 201 17.36 0.06 -18.61
CA ARG A 201 17.57 -1.07 -19.53
C ARG A 201 16.61 -1.01 -20.72
N GLU A 202 15.34 -0.67 -20.49
CA GLU A 202 14.35 -0.57 -21.55
C GLU A 202 14.68 0.58 -22.51
N LEU A 203 15.08 1.74 -22.00
CA LEU A 203 15.51 2.88 -22.82
C LEU A 203 16.77 2.54 -23.64
N GLU A 204 17.73 1.83 -23.04
CA GLU A 204 18.94 1.39 -23.73
C GLU A 204 18.62 0.37 -24.82
N GLN A 205 17.74 -0.60 -24.56
CA GLN A 205 17.26 -1.54 -25.58
C GLN A 205 16.54 -0.83 -26.72
N GLN A 206 15.66 0.11 -26.41
CA GLN A 206 14.93 0.87 -27.44
C GLN A 206 15.91 1.67 -28.31
N ARG A 207 16.91 2.31 -27.71
CA ARG A 207 17.96 3.03 -28.43
C ARG A 207 18.77 2.11 -29.34
N GLN A 208 19.15 0.93 -28.84
CA GLN A 208 19.86 -0.07 -29.66
C GLN A 208 19.02 -0.56 -30.84
N GLN A 209 17.72 -0.81 -30.63
CA GLN A 209 16.80 -1.20 -31.70
C GLN A 209 16.65 -0.11 -32.76
N GLN A 210 16.51 1.16 -32.35
CA GLN A 210 16.44 2.27 -33.30
C GLN A 210 17.73 2.40 -34.13
N LEU A 211 18.89 2.29 -33.50
CA LEU A 211 20.19 2.28 -34.19
C LEU A 211 20.32 1.12 -35.18
N ALA A 212 19.84 -0.08 -34.80
CA ALA A 212 19.84 -1.25 -35.67
C ALA A 212 18.91 -1.06 -36.88
N GLN A 213 17.69 -0.56 -36.67
CA GLN A 213 16.74 -0.25 -37.74
C GLN A 213 17.29 0.82 -38.69
N GLN A 214 17.88 1.88 -38.15
CA GLN A 214 18.47 2.95 -38.96
C GLN A 214 19.62 2.42 -39.84
N ARG A 215 20.49 1.56 -39.29
CA ARG A 215 21.53 0.88 -40.09
C ARG A 215 20.92 0.00 -41.19
N GLN A 216 19.89 -0.76 -40.88
CA GLN A 216 19.25 -1.64 -41.86
C GLN A 216 18.64 -0.83 -43.01
N GLN A 217 17.92 0.26 -42.71
CA GLN A 217 17.38 1.15 -43.74
C GLN A 217 18.49 1.80 -44.60
N GLN A 218 19.61 2.20 -43.99
CA GLN A 218 20.75 2.74 -44.74
C GLN A 218 21.35 1.71 -45.70
N LEU A 219 21.48 0.45 -45.27
CA LEU A 219 21.97 -0.65 -46.11
C LEU A 219 21.00 -0.94 -47.25
N GLU A 220 19.69 -1.00 -46.98
CA GLU A 220 18.67 -1.20 -48.01
C GLU A 220 18.66 -0.06 -49.05
N GLN A 221 18.76 1.20 -48.61
CA GLN A 221 18.87 2.33 -49.53
C GLN A 221 20.16 2.29 -50.36
N GLN A 222 21.28 1.87 -49.78
CA GLN A 222 22.53 1.69 -50.54
C GLN A 222 22.38 0.61 -51.61
N GLN A 223 21.79 -0.53 -51.27
CA GLN A 223 21.54 -1.61 -52.24
C GLN A 223 20.59 -1.18 -53.35
N GLN A 224 19.51 -0.44 -53.03
CA GLN A 224 18.60 0.09 -54.05
C GLN A 224 19.30 1.07 -54.99
N ARG A 225 20.11 1.99 -54.45
CA ARG A 225 20.89 2.92 -55.27
C ARG A 225 21.88 2.20 -56.18
N GLU A 226 22.58 1.19 -55.68
CA GLU A 226 23.51 0.39 -56.49
C GLU A 226 22.79 -0.38 -57.60
N LEU A 227 21.62 -0.95 -57.30
CA LEU A 227 20.81 -1.65 -58.30
C LEU A 227 20.27 -0.70 -59.36
N GLU A 228 19.80 0.49 -58.98
CA GLU A 228 19.33 1.51 -59.90
C GLU A 228 20.47 2.03 -60.79
N GLU A 229 21.66 2.25 -60.24
CA GLU A 229 22.84 2.64 -61.00
C GLU A 229 23.23 1.56 -62.02
N LYS A 230 23.22 0.28 -61.63
CA LYS A 230 23.43 -0.84 -62.56
C LYS A 230 22.40 -0.88 -63.68
N ARG A 231 21.10 -0.70 -63.36
CA ARG A 231 20.04 -0.65 -64.37
C ARG A 231 20.21 0.52 -65.33
N ARG A 232 20.55 1.71 -64.83
CA ARG A 232 20.82 2.88 -65.67
C ARG A 232 22.04 2.68 -66.56
N ALA A 233 23.09 2.06 -66.05
CA ALA A 233 24.27 1.72 -66.84
C ALA A 233 23.94 0.71 -67.96
N GLU A 234 23.16 -0.33 -67.66
CA GLU A 234 22.72 -1.34 -68.64
C GLU A 234 21.79 -0.73 -69.70
N GLU A 235 20.85 0.13 -69.29
CA GLU A 235 19.97 0.86 -70.21
C GLU A 235 20.76 1.85 -71.09
N ALA A 236 21.73 2.56 -70.53
CA ALA A 236 22.61 3.44 -71.30
C ALA A 236 23.45 2.64 -72.32
N THR A 237 23.94 1.45 -71.98
CA THR A 237 24.64 0.60 -72.95
C THR A 237 23.70 0.10 -74.04
N ARG A 238 22.46 -0.28 -73.70
CA ARG A 238 21.44 -0.72 -74.66
C ARG A 238 21.05 0.41 -75.63
N ASN A 239 20.80 1.61 -75.11
CA ASN A 239 20.48 2.79 -75.92
C ASN A 239 21.64 3.17 -76.84
N LEU A 240 22.89 3.04 -76.39
CA LEU A 240 24.07 3.28 -77.23
C LEU A 240 24.21 2.23 -78.35
N GLU A 241 23.85 0.97 -78.10
CA GLU A 241 23.79 -0.05 -79.16
C GLU A 241 22.64 0.18 -80.14
N GLU A 242 21.50 0.67 -79.66
CA GLU A 242 20.33 0.99 -80.49
C GLU A 242 20.60 2.19 -81.40
N ILE A 243 21.25 3.25 -80.89
CA ILE A 243 21.71 4.40 -81.69
C ILE A 243 22.74 4.00 -82.75
N LYS A 244 23.57 2.98 -82.47
CA LYS A 244 24.50 2.42 -83.47
C LYS A 244 23.81 1.57 -84.55
N ARG A 245 22.58 1.09 -84.30
CA ARG A 245 21.78 0.27 -85.23
C ARG A 245 20.74 1.05 -86.04
N GLY A 246 20.31 2.22 -85.57
CA GLY A 246 19.29 3.04 -86.23
C GLY A 246 19.78 4.44 -86.57
N GLY A 247 19.97 4.73 -87.86
CA GLY A 247 20.13 6.09 -88.35
C GLY A 247 18.79 6.79 -88.59
N ILE A 248 18.80 8.11 -88.39
CA ILE A 248 17.81 9.13 -88.77
C ILE A 248 16.68 9.40 -87.75
N VAL A 249 16.90 10.50 -87.03
CA VAL A 249 16.01 11.63 -86.67
C VAL A 249 14.51 11.49 -86.98
N ASP A 250 13.68 11.60 -85.95
CA ASP A 250 12.56 12.54 -85.96
C ASP A 250 12.29 13.07 -84.56
N VAL A 251 12.47 14.39 -84.41
CA VAL A 251 12.09 15.17 -83.24
C VAL A 251 10.66 15.62 -83.46
N ASP A 252 9.71 14.95 -82.82
CA ASP A 252 8.34 15.44 -82.70
C ASP A 252 8.06 15.77 -81.22
N LYS A 253 8.13 17.07 -80.95
CA LYS A 253 7.12 17.87 -80.23
C LYS A 253 6.22 17.11 -79.23
N ASP A 254 6.50 17.29 -77.94
CA ASP A 254 5.56 17.87 -76.96
C ASP A 254 6.21 17.94 -75.56
N PRO A 255 6.32 19.12 -74.92
CA PRO A 255 6.72 19.19 -73.52
C PRO A 255 5.51 18.90 -72.62
N ILE A 256 5.45 17.70 -72.05
CA ILE A 256 4.62 17.46 -70.87
C ILE A 256 5.24 18.27 -69.72
N LYS A 257 4.62 19.42 -69.48
CA LYS A 257 4.81 20.28 -68.32
C LYS A 257 4.68 19.45 -67.02
N PRO A 258 5.71 19.36 -66.16
CA PRO A 258 5.48 18.95 -64.78
C PRO A 258 4.71 20.08 -64.11
N THR A 259 3.46 19.80 -63.70
CA THR A 259 2.71 20.68 -62.81
C THR A 259 3.43 20.74 -61.46
N PRO A 260 3.92 21.91 -61.01
CA PRO A 260 4.37 22.11 -59.65
C PRO A 260 3.16 22.48 -58.80
N GLY A 261 2.97 21.78 -57.68
CA GLY A 261 2.02 22.16 -56.65
C GLY A 261 0.78 21.29 -56.61
N ASP A 262 0.83 20.25 -55.79
CA ASP A 262 0.00 20.31 -54.60
C ASP A 262 0.72 19.55 -53.48
N SER A 263 1.63 20.24 -52.80
CA SER A 263 1.96 19.91 -51.40
C SER A 263 0.80 20.39 -50.54
N GLY A 264 -0.40 19.89 -50.83
CA GLY A 264 -1.53 19.97 -49.94
C GLY A 264 -1.24 18.99 -48.83
N ASN A 265 -1.12 19.49 -47.60
CA ASN A 265 -1.21 18.68 -46.39
C ASN A 265 -2.34 17.66 -46.58
N VAL A 266 -1.99 16.39 -46.83
CA VAL A 266 -2.91 15.28 -46.63
C VAL A 266 -2.99 15.12 -45.12
N GLY A 267 -3.70 16.07 -44.48
CA GLY A 267 -4.20 15.91 -43.13
C GLY A 267 -5.22 14.79 -43.20
N GLY A 268 -4.72 13.55 -43.17
CA GLY A 268 -5.56 12.37 -43.19
C GLY A 268 -6.55 12.48 -42.05
N LEU A 269 -7.85 12.38 -42.36
CA LEU A 269 -8.84 12.18 -41.32
C LEU A 269 -8.77 10.73 -40.85
N VAL A 270 -9.16 10.50 -39.61
CA VAL A 270 -9.24 9.20 -38.97
C VAL A 270 -10.68 9.04 -38.50
N ALA A 271 -11.31 7.90 -38.81
CA ALA A 271 -12.66 7.61 -38.36
C ALA A 271 -12.62 7.20 -36.89
N ILE A 272 -13.53 7.75 -36.08
CA ILE A 272 -13.60 7.44 -34.65
C ILE A 272 -15.03 7.06 -34.27
N ASN A 273 -15.17 5.88 -33.70
CA ASN A 273 -16.42 5.36 -33.16
C ASN A 273 -16.32 5.22 -31.65
N ILE A 274 -17.35 5.66 -30.93
CA ILE A 274 -17.39 5.58 -29.47
C ILE A 274 -18.59 4.77 -29.03
N SER A 275 -18.34 3.81 -28.12
CA SER A 275 -19.38 3.12 -27.37
C SER A 275 -19.16 3.32 -25.88
N VAL A 276 -20.21 3.77 -25.19
CA VAL A 276 -20.24 3.80 -23.72
C VAL A 276 -20.51 2.38 -23.23
N PHE A 277 -19.74 1.91 -22.25
CA PHE A 277 -19.96 0.58 -21.67
C PHE A 277 -21.30 0.50 -20.96
N SER A 278 -21.91 -0.69 -20.97
CA SER A 278 -23.16 -0.91 -20.25
C SER A 278 -22.97 -0.78 -18.73
N LYS A 279 -24.05 -0.48 -17.99
CA LYS A 279 -24.03 -0.38 -16.52
C LYS A 279 -23.30 -1.55 -15.83
N PRO A 280 -23.59 -2.84 -16.12
CA PRO A 280 -22.89 -3.94 -15.48
C PRO A 280 -21.40 -4.03 -15.84
N GLU A 281 -21.01 -3.61 -17.05
CA GLU A 281 -19.60 -3.57 -17.45
C GLU A 281 -18.85 -2.43 -16.76
N GLN A 282 -19.50 -1.28 -16.58
CA GLN A 282 -18.92 -0.17 -15.82
C GLN A 282 -18.78 -0.50 -14.34
N ASP A 283 -19.78 -1.17 -13.73
CA ASP A 283 -19.74 -1.57 -12.32
C ASP A 283 -18.60 -2.57 -12.03
N GLN A 284 -18.19 -3.39 -13.01
CA GLN A 284 -17.04 -4.29 -12.89
C GLN A 284 -15.68 -3.57 -12.99
N ARG A 285 -15.64 -2.43 -13.68
CA ARG A 285 -14.41 -1.68 -14.00
C ARG A 285 -14.15 -0.52 -13.03
N VAL A 286 -15.20 0.05 -12.44
CA VAL A 286 -15.11 1.07 -11.39
C VAL A 286 -14.85 0.37 -10.05
N LYS A 287 -13.66 0.60 -9.47
CA LYS A 287 -13.43 0.23 -8.07
C LYS A 287 -14.36 1.08 -7.18
N ARG A 288 -15.18 0.40 -6.38
CA ARG A 288 -16.22 0.98 -5.50
C ARG A 288 -15.64 2.08 -4.59
N ASP A 289 -15.82 3.35 -4.96
CA ASP A 289 -15.65 4.53 -4.08
C ASP A 289 -16.42 5.78 -4.59
N LEU A 290 -16.98 5.78 -5.81
CA LEU A 290 -17.81 6.87 -6.34
C LEU A 290 -19.25 6.39 -6.57
N PRO A 291 -20.28 7.24 -6.32
CA PRO A 291 -21.68 6.86 -6.42
C PRO A 291 -22.08 6.42 -7.84
N HIS A 292 -22.94 5.41 -7.89
CA HIS A 292 -23.22 4.50 -9.01
C HIS A 292 -24.00 5.09 -10.19
N ILE A 293 -23.80 6.35 -10.56
CA ILE A 293 -24.47 6.94 -11.72
C ILE A 293 -23.46 7.56 -12.67
N TYR A 294 -23.57 7.16 -13.93
CA TYR A 294 -22.63 7.47 -14.98
C TYR A 294 -23.03 8.76 -15.69
N ALA A 295 -22.04 9.62 -15.95
CA ALA A 295 -22.22 10.77 -16.82
C ALA A 295 -22.59 10.31 -18.25
N ARG A 296 -23.31 11.15 -18.99
CA ARG A 296 -23.72 10.84 -20.37
C ARG A 296 -23.19 11.90 -21.33
N PRO A 297 -22.67 11.54 -22.52
CA PRO A 297 -22.24 12.54 -23.49
C PRO A 297 -23.43 13.41 -23.93
N GLN A 298 -23.22 14.72 -24.00
CA GLN A 298 -24.21 15.69 -24.43
C GLN A 298 -23.87 16.19 -25.84
N GLY A 299 -24.83 16.07 -26.76
CA GLY A 299 -24.67 16.48 -28.17
C GLY A 299 -24.09 15.38 -29.06
N ASN A 300 -23.87 15.72 -30.34
CA ASN A 300 -23.26 14.80 -31.30
C ASN A 300 -21.74 14.88 -31.18
N LEU A 301 -21.13 13.76 -30.82
CA LEU A 301 -19.68 13.62 -30.83
C LEU A 301 -19.18 13.58 -32.29
N PRO A 302 -17.98 14.12 -32.59
CA PRO A 302 -17.41 14.03 -33.92
C PRO A 302 -17.21 12.56 -34.31
N ASN A 303 -17.42 12.22 -35.57
CA ASN A 303 -17.17 10.86 -36.09
C ASN A 303 -15.83 10.75 -36.84
N THR A 304 -15.13 11.87 -37.01
CA THR A 304 -13.83 11.97 -37.67
C THR A 304 -12.96 12.99 -36.94
N LEU A 305 -11.65 12.72 -36.88
CA LEU A 305 -10.65 13.66 -36.37
C LEU A 305 -9.49 13.79 -37.35
N PRO A 306 -8.80 14.94 -37.41
CA PRO A 306 -7.53 15.04 -38.09
C PRO A 306 -6.49 14.13 -37.43
N MET A 307 -5.53 13.65 -38.22
CA MET A 307 -4.34 12.98 -37.70
C MET A 307 -3.64 13.86 -36.66
N VAL A 308 -3.49 13.34 -35.45
CA VAL A 308 -2.81 14.00 -34.35
C VAL A 308 -1.31 13.72 -34.46
N ASP A 309 -0.48 14.76 -34.44
CA ASP A 309 0.99 14.70 -34.50
C ASP A 309 1.58 13.92 -35.70
N GLY A 310 0.87 13.84 -36.83
CA GLY A 310 1.35 13.16 -38.04
C GLY A 310 1.44 11.62 -37.92
N TYR A 311 0.85 11.03 -36.88
CA TYR A 311 0.77 9.57 -36.76
C TYR A 311 -0.29 9.01 -37.71
N ALA A 312 0.17 8.33 -38.76
CA ALA A 312 -0.70 7.56 -39.63
C ALA A 312 -1.22 6.31 -38.90
N ILE A 313 -2.54 6.21 -38.74
CA ILE A 313 -3.20 5.01 -38.24
C ILE A 313 -3.26 4.00 -39.39
N ALA A 314 -2.39 2.99 -39.38
CA ALA A 314 -2.38 1.97 -40.43
C ALA A 314 -3.39 0.83 -40.18
N GLN A 315 -3.84 0.65 -38.93
CA GLN A 315 -4.69 -0.45 -38.49
C GLN A 315 -5.69 0.05 -37.45
N ARG A 316 -6.84 -0.65 -37.35
CA ARG A 316 -7.88 -0.39 -36.35
C ARG A 316 -7.30 -0.50 -34.94
N VAL A 317 -7.46 0.54 -34.13
CA VAL A 317 -7.04 0.59 -32.73
C VAL A 317 -8.26 0.68 -31.84
N GLU A 318 -8.38 -0.22 -30.87
CA GLU A 318 -9.41 -0.15 -29.83
C GLU A 318 -8.79 0.36 -28.53
N CYS A 319 -9.34 1.44 -28.01
CA CYS A 319 -8.88 2.13 -26.81
C CYS A 319 -9.97 2.07 -25.74
N GLU A 320 -9.64 1.57 -24.56
CA GLU A 320 -10.47 1.73 -23.37
C GLU A 320 -9.98 2.95 -22.59
N VAL A 321 -10.90 3.85 -22.27
CA VAL A 321 -10.58 5.16 -21.72
C VAL A 321 -11.50 5.45 -20.54
N LEU A 322 -10.91 5.88 -19.42
CA LEU A 322 -11.60 6.39 -18.26
C LEU A 322 -11.65 7.91 -18.32
N LEU A 323 -12.86 8.46 -18.30
CA LEU A 323 -13.13 9.90 -18.19
C LEU A 323 -13.49 10.22 -16.74
N ILE A 324 -12.86 11.26 -16.19
CA ILE A 324 -13.25 11.86 -14.91
C ILE A 324 -13.99 13.16 -15.21
N ILE A 325 -15.23 13.26 -14.74
CA ILE A 325 -16.15 14.34 -15.08
C ILE A 325 -16.67 14.99 -13.80
N ASP A 326 -16.65 16.31 -13.73
CA ASP A 326 -17.11 17.07 -12.57
C ASP A 326 -18.64 17.20 -12.48
N ASP A 327 -19.12 17.80 -11.39
CA ASP A 327 -20.54 18.07 -11.12
C ASP A 327 -21.22 19.01 -12.14
N LYS A 328 -20.43 19.67 -13.01
CA LYS A 328 -20.88 20.54 -14.10
C LYS A 328 -20.83 19.85 -15.46
N GLY A 329 -20.33 18.62 -15.53
CA GLY A 329 -20.28 17.85 -16.77
C GLY A 329 -19.05 18.14 -17.62
N LYS A 330 -18.02 18.77 -17.05
CA LYS A 330 -16.74 19.02 -17.71
C LYS A 330 -15.76 17.91 -17.39
N ILE A 331 -15.03 17.46 -18.39
CA ILE A 331 -13.95 16.49 -18.20
C ILE A 331 -12.79 17.17 -17.45
N THR A 332 -12.38 16.57 -16.34
CA THR A 332 -11.21 16.98 -15.56
C THR A 332 -9.98 16.16 -15.90
N SER A 333 -10.16 14.90 -16.33
CA SER A 333 -9.06 14.01 -16.70
C SER A 333 -9.51 12.93 -17.68
N ILE A 334 -8.62 12.57 -18.60
CA ILE A 334 -8.77 11.49 -19.57
C ILE A 334 -7.64 10.51 -19.31
N LEU A 335 -7.95 9.23 -19.12
CA LEU A 335 -6.95 8.21 -18.80
C LEU A 335 -7.15 7.00 -19.71
N ALA A 336 -6.27 6.84 -20.70
CA ALA A 336 -6.21 5.63 -21.51
C ALA A 336 -5.65 4.45 -20.69
N ASP A 337 -6.24 3.27 -20.89
CA ASP A 337 -5.86 2.03 -20.21
C ASP A 337 -4.36 1.73 -20.34
N LEU A 338 -3.74 1.45 -19.19
CA LEU A 338 -2.32 1.11 -19.06
C LEU A 338 -1.98 -0.23 -19.72
N SER A 339 -2.95 -1.14 -19.84
CA SER A 339 -2.75 -2.44 -20.47
C SER A 339 -2.69 -2.36 -22.00
N ASN A 340 -3.05 -1.22 -22.61
CA ASN A 340 -3.00 -1.06 -24.06
C ASN A 340 -1.56 -0.74 -24.55
N PRO A 341 -0.95 -1.56 -25.44
CA PRO A 341 0.36 -1.29 -26.01
C PRO A 341 0.46 0.05 -26.76
N GLN A 342 -0.68 0.54 -27.27
CA GLN A 342 -0.82 1.82 -27.97
C GLN A 342 -1.38 2.93 -27.07
N ARG A 343 -1.26 2.81 -25.74
CA ARG A 343 -1.79 3.78 -24.76
C ARG A 343 -1.49 5.23 -25.11
N ASN A 344 -0.26 5.57 -25.50
CA ASN A 344 0.10 6.95 -25.82
C ASN A 344 -0.69 7.50 -27.02
N LEU A 345 -0.96 6.66 -28.02
CA LEU A 345 -1.80 6.99 -29.16
C LEU A 345 -3.25 7.14 -28.71
N CYS A 346 -3.77 6.17 -27.95
CA CYS A 346 -5.11 6.23 -27.39
C CYS A 346 -5.33 7.51 -26.56
N GLN A 347 -4.37 7.87 -25.71
CA GLN A 347 -4.41 9.07 -24.88
C GLN A 347 -4.55 10.33 -25.75
N LYS A 348 -3.64 10.52 -26.71
CA LYS A 348 -3.64 11.71 -27.58
C LYS A 348 -4.91 11.84 -28.41
N TYR A 349 -5.36 10.76 -29.03
CA TYR A 349 -6.58 10.78 -29.83
C TYR A 349 -7.82 11.00 -28.96
N SER A 350 -7.84 10.48 -27.72
CA SER A 350 -8.94 10.72 -26.79
C SER A 350 -8.98 12.18 -26.31
N GLU A 351 -7.82 12.77 -26.03
CA GLU A 351 -7.70 14.18 -25.67
C GLU A 351 -8.19 15.08 -26.79
N ALA A 352 -7.75 14.83 -28.03
CA ALA A 352 -8.22 15.56 -29.21
C ALA A 352 -9.72 15.37 -29.46
N PHE A 353 -10.24 14.16 -29.22
CA PHE A 353 -11.66 13.85 -29.41
C PHE A 353 -12.56 14.60 -28.43
N PHE A 354 -12.16 14.64 -27.17
CA PHE A 354 -12.97 15.18 -26.09
C PHE A 354 -12.66 16.63 -25.72
N GLU A 355 -11.77 17.30 -26.44
CA GLU A 355 -11.32 18.68 -26.15
C GLU A 355 -12.49 19.66 -25.92
N ASN A 356 -13.56 19.51 -26.72
CA ASN A 356 -14.76 20.36 -26.65
C ASN A 356 -16.03 19.60 -26.23
N ALA A 357 -15.89 18.38 -25.69
CA ALA A 357 -17.03 17.56 -25.33
C ALA A 357 -17.62 17.96 -23.98
N THR A 358 -18.95 17.99 -23.91
CA THR A 358 -19.72 18.26 -22.70
C THR A 358 -20.53 17.02 -22.32
N PHE A 359 -20.73 16.81 -21.02
CA PHE A 359 -21.46 15.66 -20.50
C PHE A 359 -22.60 16.12 -19.60
N GLU A 360 -23.70 15.38 -19.57
CA GLU A 360 -24.63 15.45 -18.47
C GLU A 360 -23.95 14.88 -17.22
N PRO A 361 -23.90 15.64 -16.10
CA PRO A 361 -23.30 15.15 -14.87
C PRO A 361 -24.00 13.90 -14.35
N ALA A 362 -23.22 13.03 -13.73
CA ALA A 362 -23.76 11.97 -12.89
C ALA A 362 -24.73 12.53 -11.83
N GLN A 363 -25.75 11.77 -11.47
CA GLN A 363 -26.70 12.11 -10.40
C GLN A 363 -26.97 10.85 -9.60
N ASP A 364 -26.84 10.85 -8.28
CA ASP A 364 -27.18 9.69 -7.45
C ASP A 364 -28.70 9.39 -7.46
N GLU A 365 -29.12 8.31 -6.80
CA GLU A 365 -30.54 7.91 -6.74
C GLU A 365 -31.45 8.97 -6.09
N SER A 366 -30.86 9.92 -5.36
CA SER A 366 -31.54 11.06 -4.73
C SER A 366 -31.50 12.33 -5.60
N GLY A 367 -30.90 12.28 -6.78
CA GLY A 367 -30.73 13.42 -7.70
C GLY A 367 -29.55 14.33 -7.38
N ASN A 368 -28.69 13.99 -6.43
CA ASN A 368 -27.51 14.79 -6.09
C ASN A 368 -26.38 14.53 -7.07
N LYS A 369 -25.68 15.58 -7.48
CA LYS A 369 -24.53 15.47 -8.38
C LYS A 369 -23.26 15.30 -7.55
N PRO A 370 -22.52 14.18 -7.71
CA PRO A 370 -21.26 14.02 -7.02
C PRO A 370 -20.22 15.01 -7.57
N PRO A 371 -19.25 15.45 -6.74
CA PRO A 371 -18.23 16.41 -7.17
C PRO A 371 -17.36 15.89 -8.31
N LEU A 372 -17.19 14.57 -8.40
CA LEU A 372 -16.52 13.87 -9.50
C LEU A 372 -17.30 12.59 -9.83
N SER A 373 -17.25 12.20 -11.09
CA SER A 373 -17.84 10.99 -11.63
C SER A 373 -16.89 10.31 -12.61
N GLN A 374 -17.05 9.00 -12.76
CA GLN A 374 -16.24 8.16 -13.66
C GLN A 374 -17.11 7.65 -14.80
N LEU A 375 -16.57 7.67 -16.01
CA LEU A 375 -17.22 7.10 -17.19
C LEU A 375 -16.19 6.33 -18.02
N TYR A 376 -16.42 5.03 -18.18
CA TYR A 376 -15.62 4.23 -19.10
C TYR A 376 -16.23 4.29 -20.50
N VAL A 377 -15.38 4.54 -21.49
CA VAL A 377 -15.74 4.53 -22.91
C VAL A 377 -14.77 3.66 -23.69
N LYS A 378 -15.29 3.02 -24.73
CA LYS A 378 -14.50 2.33 -25.75
C LYS A 378 -14.47 3.21 -26.98
N ILE A 379 -13.26 3.52 -27.44
CA ILE A 379 -13.00 4.33 -28.63
C ILE A 379 -12.33 3.43 -29.66
N VAL A 380 -12.89 3.39 -30.86
CA VAL A 380 -12.35 2.64 -31.98
C VAL A 380 -11.86 3.65 -33.00
N ILE A 381 -10.56 3.61 -33.28
CA ILE A 381 -9.86 4.51 -34.19
C ILE A 381 -9.52 3.72 -35.46
N GLU A 382 -10.03 4.16 -36.61
CA GLU A 382 -9.87 3.45 -37.88
C GLU A 382 -9.23 4.37 -38.94
N PRO A 383 -8.34 3.82 -39.80
CA PRO A 383 -7.94 4.54 -40.99
C PRO A 383 -9.19 4.90 -41.80
N ASN A 384 -9.32 6.16 -42.20
CA ASN A 384 -10.44 6.57 -43.04
C ASN A 384 -10.39 5.75 -44.35
N PRO A 385 -11.47 5.07 -44.75
CA PRO A 385 -11.48 4.32 -45.99
C PRO A 385 -11.13 5.27 -47.17
N PRO A 386 -10.34 4.81 -48.15
CA PRO A 386 -10.15 5.59 -49.36
C PRO A 386 -11.53 5.79 -50.01
N ASN A 387 -11.89 7.06 -50.24
CA ASN A 387 -13.10 7.47 -50.97
C ASN A 387 -13.13 6.88 -52.39
#